data_AF-A0A7K4XV11-F1
#
_entry.id   AF-A0A7K4XV11-F1
#
_cell.length_a   1.000
_cell.length_b   1.000
_cell.length_c   1.000
_cell.angle_alpha   90.00
_cell.angle_beta   90.00
_cell.angle_gamma   90.00
#
_symmetry.space_group_name_H-M   'P 1'
#
loop_
_entity.id
_entity.type
_entity.pdbx_description
1 polymer ?
#
loop_
_entity_poly.entity_id
_entity_poly.type
_entity_poly.pdbx_seq_one_letter_code
_entity_poly.pdbx_strand_id
1 'polypeptide(L)'
;VFSTDRIIAMSFPSSGKQSFYRNPIKEVARFLDTKHPDHYKVYNLCSEKGYDPKYFHYRVERIFIDDHNVPALQDMLRFTANVREWVSQDERNVVVIHCKGGKGR
;
A
#
# COMPACT_ATOMS: atom_id res chain seq x y z
N VAL A 1 -6.24 -1.89 -10.87
CA VAL A 1 -6.09 -2.56 -9.55
C VAL A 1 -6.10 -4.04 -9.82
N PHE A 2 -5.06 -4.76 -9.39
CA PHE A 2 -5.04 -6.23 -9.45
C PHE A 2 -5.37 -6.75 -8.06
N SER A 3 -6.24 -7.73 -7.94
CA SER A 3 -6.63 -8.32 -6.66
C SER A 3 -6.57 -9.83 -6.76
N THR A 4 -5.80 -10.44 -5.86
CA THR A 4 -6.04 -11.84 -5.44
C THR A 4 -6.87 -11.82 -4.16
N ASP A 5 -7.22 -12.98 -3.61
CA ASP A 5 -8.11 -13.10 -2.44
C ASP A 5 -7.65 -12.28 -1.22
N ARG A 6 -6.34 -12.01 -1.08
CA ARG A 6 -5.77 -11.27 0.07
C ARG A 6 -4.72 -10.21 -0.28
N ILE A 7 -4.46 -9.97 -1.57
CA ILE A 7 -3.46 -8.98 -2.00
C ILE A 7 -4.09 -8.05 -3.04
N ILE A 8 -4.07 -6.75 -2.74
CA ILE A 8 -4.55 -5.67 -3.60
C ILE A 8 -3.34 -4.86 -4.06
N ALA A 9 -3.12 -4.80 -5.38
CA ALA A 9 -2.14 -3.92 -5.99
C ALA A 9 -2.84 -2.70 -6.61
N MET A 10 -2.47 -1.50 -6.18
CA MET A 10 -3.04 -0.23 -6.65
C MET A 10 -1.97 0.80 -7.04
N SER A 11 -2.40 1.84 -7.75
CA SER A 11 -1.57 3.02 -8.01
C SER A 11 -1.58 3.96 -6.81
N PHE A 12 -0.54 4.81 -6.72
CA PHE A 12 -0.36 5.76 -5.62
C PHE A 12 -1.63 6.56 -5.29
N PRO A 13 -2.11 6.53 -4.03
CA PRO A 13 -3.24 7.34 -3.59
C PRO A 13 -2.81 8.82 -3.49
N SER A 14 -3.38 9.67 -4.34
CA SER A 14 -2.98 11.07 -4.43
C SER A 14 -3.77 11.97 -3.48
N SER A 15 -3.10 13.05 -3.04
CA SER A 15 -3.69 14.16 -2.28
C SER A 15 -3.47 15.49 -3.04
N GLY A 16 -4.28 16.51 -2.74
CA GLY A 16 -4.15 17.85 -3.34
C GLY A 16 -4.47 17.92 -4.84
N LYS A 17 -3.87 18.88 -5.58
CA LYS A 17 -4.16 19.14 -7.02
C LYS A 17 -3.89 17.95 -7.95
N GLN A 18 -3.20 16.89 -7.47
CA GLN A 18 -2.98 15.64 -8.20
C GLN A 18 -4.16 14.64 -8.11
N SER A 19 -5.21 14.94 -7.35
CA SER A 19 -6.43 14.11 -7.26
C SER A 19 -7.34 14.20 -8.48
N PHE A 20 -7.17 15.21 -9.34
CA PHE A 20 -7.93 15.34 -10.58
C PHE A 20 -7.56 14.29 -11.64
N TYR A 21 -6.41 13.62 -11.50
CA TYR A 21 -5.89 12.66 -12.48
C TYR A 21 -5.47 11.31 -11.86
N ARG A 22 -5.65 11.13 -10.55
CA ARG A 22 -5.25 9.93 -9.79
C ARG A 22 -6.25 9.63 -8.67
N ASN A 23 -6.22 8.38 -8.17
CA ASN A 23 -7.07 7.88 -7.09
C ASN A 23 -7.03 8.79 -5.85
N PRO A 24 -8.12 9.51 -5.51
CA PRO A 24 -8.15 10.36 -4.33
C PRO A 24 -7.97 9.51 -3.06
N ILE A 25 -7.02 9.87 -2.19
CA ILE A 25 -6.72 9.09 -0.98
C ILE A 25 -7.93 8.85 -0.09
N LYS A 26 -8.87 9.81 -0.04
CA LYS A 26 -10.12 9.69 0.72
C LYS A 26 -11.05 8.60 0.15
N GLU A 27 -11.12 8.48 -1.17
CA GLU A 27 -11.91 7.42 -1.82
C GLU A 27 -11.25 6.05 -1.64
N VAL A 28 -9.91 6.00 -1.68
CA VAL A 28 -9.17 4.77 -1.39
C VAL A 28 -9.39 4.33 0.06
N ALA A 29 -9.28 5.26 1.02
CA ALA A 29 -9.58 4.98 2.43
C ALA A 29 -11.02 4.51 2.61
N ARG A 30 -12.00 5.21 2.03
CA ARG A 30 -13.42 4.82 2.08
C ARG A 30 -13.65 3.43 1.51
N PHE A 31 -13.03 3.11 0.37
CA PHE A 31 -13.13 1.79 -0.25
C PHE A 31 -12.59 0.70 0.67
N LEU A 32 -11.39 0.90 1.24
CA LEU A 32 -10.77 -0.07 2.14
C LEU A 32 -11.54 -0.22 3.45
N ASP A 33 -12.02 0.87 4.04
CA ASP A 33 -12.82 0.85 5.26
C ASP A 33 -14.18 0.15 5.03
N THR A 34 -14.76 0.26 3.83
CA THR A 34 -16.03 -0.41 3.48
C THR A 34 -15.84 -1.90 3.19
N LYS A 35 -14.77 -2.27 2.47
CA LYS A 35 -14.55 -3.64 2.00
C LYS A 35 -13.75 -4.51 2.97
N HIS A 36 -12.85 -3.90 3.75
CA HIS A 36 -11.93 -4.59 4.65
C HIS A 36 -11.86 -3.86 6.00
N PRO A 37 -12.99 -3.63 6.69
CA PRO A 37 -13.00 -2.88 7.96
C PRO A 37 -12.01 -3.50 8.95
N ASP A 38 -11.05 -2.72 9.40
CA ASP A 38 -9.96 -3.12 10.30
C ASP A 38 -9.02 -4.25 9.86
N HIS A 39 -9.20 -4.76 8.65
CA HIS A 39 -8.48 -5.90 8.10
C HIS A 39 -7.62 -5.55 6.89
N TYR A 40 -7.10 -4.32 6.80
CA TYR A 40 -6.13 -3.96 5.77
C TYR A 40 -4.88 -3.27 6.34
N LYS A 41 -3.73 -3.55 5.69
CA LYS A 41 -2.48 -2.82 5.91
C LYS A 41 -1.93 -2.35 4.56
N VAL A 42 -1.53 -1.08 4.49
CA VAL A 42 -1.03 -0.43 3.28
C VAL A 42 0.49 -0.42 3.28
N TYR A 43 1.10 -0.88 2.20
CA TYR A 43 2.54 -0.86 1.97
C TYR A 43 2.85 0.15 0.87
N ASN A 44 3.51 1.24 1.26
CA ASN A 44 3.99 2.27 0.33
C ASN A 44 5.43 1.97 -0.06
N LEU A 45 5.63 1.56 -1.31
CA LEU A 45 6.95 1.26 -1.86
C LEU A 45 7.69 2.49 -2.43
N CYS A 46 7.08 3.68 -2.40
CA CYS A 46 7.71 4.89 -2.93
C CYS A 46 8.70 5.49 -1.92
N SER A 47 9.96 5.66 -2.31
CA SER A 47 10.91 6.43 -1.51
C SER A 47 10.59 7.93 -1.55
N GLU A 48 10.17 8.43 -2.72
CA GLU A 48 10.04 9.85 -3.02
C GLU A 48 8.72 10.50 -2.53
N LYS A 49 7.70 9.70 -2.21
CA LYS A 49 6.35 10.19 -1.92
C LYS A 49 5.71 9.49 -0.73
N GLY A 50 5.19 10.31 0.18
CA GLY A 50 4.35 9.89 1.29
C GLY A 50 3.03 10.65 1.34
N TYR A 51 2.20 10.27 2.29
CA TYR A 51 0.94 10.93 2.64
C TYR A 51 0.74 10.76 4.16
N ASP A 52 -0.21 11.50 4.73
CA ASP A 52 -0.52 11.38 6.16
C ASP A 52 -1.05 9.96 6.46
N PRO A 53 -0.38 9.17 7.32
CA PRO A 53 -0.83 7.81 7.64
C PRO A 53 -2.19 7.78 8.36
N LYS A 54 -2.68 8.91 8.89
CA LYS A 54 -4.01 9.04 9.51
C LYS A 54 -5.15 8.64 8.57
N TYR A 55 -4.99 8.80 7.25
CA TYR A 55 -6.00 8.39 6.28
C TYR A 55 -6.29 6.88 6.30
N PHE A 56 -5.33 6.08 6.81
CA PHE A 56 -5.42 4.62 6.85
C PHE A 56 -5.27 4.11 8.29
N HIS A 57 -5.70 4.90 9.28
CA HIS A 57 -5.69 4.52 10.70
C HIS A 57 -4.29 4.09 11.19
N TYR A 58 -3.23 4.72 10.67
CA TYR A 58 -1.83 4.38 10.94
C TYR A 58 -1.40 2.96 10.53
N ARG A 59 -2.23 2.23 9.76
CA ARG A 59 -1.89 0.92 9.18
C ARG A 59 -1.09 1.07 7.89
N VAL A 60 -0.02 1.86 7.92
CA VAL A 60 0.83 2.13 6.76
C VAL A 60 2.28 1.78 7.06
N GLU A 61 2.86 0.87 6.28
CA GLU A 61 4.29 0.56 6.27
C GLU A 61 4.95 1.23 5.06
N ARG A 62 6.17 1.77 5.24
CA ARG A 62 6.94 2.37 4.16
C ARG A 62 8.19 1.57 3.89
N ILE A 63 8.39 1.19 2.63
CA ILE A 63 9.62 0.54 2.15
C ILE A 63 10.18 1.45 1.08
N PHE A 64 11.37 1.96 1.30
CA PHE A 64 11.99 2.97 0.45
C PHE A 64 12.67 2.29 -0.74
N ILE A 65 11.90 2.02 -1.80
CA ILE A 65 12.46 1.51 -3.06
C ILE A 65 12.62 2.70 -4.01
N ASP A 66 13.85 3.01 -4.41
CA ASP A 66 14.12 4.11 -5.34
C ASP A 66 13.58 3.82 -6.75
N ASP A 67 13.14 4.87 -7.45
CA ASP A 67 12.64 4.78 -8.82
C ASP A 67 13.75 4.26 -9.75
N HIS A 68 13.50 3.17 -10.49
CA HIS A 68 14.45 2.47 -11.38
C HIS A 68 15.60 1.70 -10.71
N ASN A 69 15.55 1.47 -9.40
CA ASN A 69 16.48 0.59 -8.69
C ASN A 69 15.77 -0.66 -8.17
N VAL A 70 16.53 -1.75 -8.05
CA VAL A 70 16.05 -2.93 -7.32
C VAL A 70 16.08 -2.64 -5.81
N PRO A 71 15.08 -3.08 -5.04
CA PRO A 71 15.16 -3.03 -3.58
C PRO A 71 16.37 -3.82 -3.10
N ALA A 72 16.99 -3.37 -1.99
CA ALA A 72 17.99 -4.18 -1.34
C ALA A 72 17.36 -5.52 -0.91
N LEU A 73 18.12 -6.61 -0.96
CA LEU A 73 17.62 -7.93 -0.56
C LEU A 73 17.06 -7.91 0.88
N GLN A 74 17.70 -7.13 1.76
CA GLN A 74 17.24 -6.93 3.14
C GLN A 74 15.84 -6.29 3.21
N ASP A 75 15.53 -5.32 2.34
CA ASP A 75 14.21 -4.69 2.28
C ASP A 75 13.15 -5.64 1.76
N MET A 76 13.49 -6.49 0.78
CA MET A 76 12.60 -7.54 0.29
C MET A 76 12.31 -8.60 1.37
N LEU A 77 13.32 -9.02 2.11
CA LEU A 77 13.14 -9.95 3.23
C LEU A 77 12.30 -9.33 4.34
N ARG A 78 12.53 -8.05 4.66
CA ARG A 78 11.73 -7.32 5.64
C ARG A 78 10.28 -7.17 5.18
N PHE A 79 10.05 -6.82 3.92
CA PHE A 79 8.72 -6.71 3.34
C PHE A 79 7.95 -8.03 3.43
N THR A 80 8.54 -9.10 2.92
CA THR A 80 7.92 -10.43 2.91
C THR A 80 7.65 -10.96 4.32
N ALA A 81 8.56 -10.71 5.27
CA ALA A 81 8.34 -11.05 6.68
C ALA A 81 7.14 -10.29 7.28
N ASN A 82 7.05 -8.96 7.06
CA ASN A 82 5.95 -8.14 7.54
C ASN A 82 4.60 -8.51 6.92
N VAL A 83 4.59 -8.83 5.63
CA VAL A 83 3.38 -9.29 4.92
C VAL A 83 2.91 -10.62 5.49
N ARG A 84 3.83 -11.56 5.68
CA ARG A 84 3.51 -12.88 6.24
C ARG A 84 2.97 -12.78 7.65
N GLU A 85 3.59 -11.94 8.49
CA GLU A 85 3.12 -11.68 9.85
C GLU A 85 1.70 -11.11 9.84
N TRP A 86 1.44 -10.07 9.05
CA TRP A 86 0.10 -9.47 8.96
C TRP A 86 -0.98 -10.46 8.52
N VAL A 87 -0.74 -11.20 7.44
CA VAL A 87 -1.73 -12.17 6.90
C VAL A 87 -1.90 -13.37 7.83
N SER A 88 -0.92 -13.69 8.68
CA SER A 88 -1.04 -14.77 9.68
C SER A 88 -1.88 -14.40 10.90
N GLN A 89 -2.15 -13.11 11.15
CA GLN A 89 -2.90 -12.66 12.32
C GLN A 89 -4.41 -12.87 12.20
N ASP A 90 -4.97 -12.79 10.99
CA ASP A 90 -6.39 -13.03 10.72
C ASP A 90 -6.57 -13.45 9.25
N GLU A 91 -7.42 -14.43 8.98
CA GLU A 91 -7.71 -14.92 7.63
C GLU A 91 -8.37 -13.86 6.72
N ARG A 92 -8.97 -12.82 7.31
CA ARG A 92 -9.59 -11.70 6.60
C ARG A 92 -8.58 -10.59 6.28
N ASN A 93 -7.37 -10.65 6.82
CA ASN A 93 -6.37 -9.61 6.62
C ASN A 93 -5.93 -9.53 5.14
N VAL A 94 -6.01 -8.32 4.61
CA VAL A 94 -5.64 -7.97 3.24
C VAL A 94 -4.43 -7.06 3.24
N VAL A 95 -3.56 -7.30 2.27
CA VAL A 95 -2.35 -6.52 2.02
C VAL A 95 -2.62 -5.60 0.84
N VAL A 96 -2.41 -4.30 1.03
CA VAL A 96 -2.59 -3.30 -0.03
C VAL A 96 -1.22 -2.74 -0.40
N ILE A 97 -0.75 -3.02 -1.60
CA ILE A 97 0.57 -2.60 -2.09
C ILE A 97 0.36 -1.51 -3.13
N HIS A 98 1.13 -0.41 -3.01
CA HIS A 98 1.17 0.59 -4.07
C HIS A 98 2.56 1.16 -4.31
N CYS A 99 2.71 1.64 -5.53
CA CYS A 99 3.86 2.39 -6.02
C CYS A 99 3.36 3.57 -6.88
N LYS A 100 4.26 4.45 -7.31
CA LYS A 100 3.99 5.60 -8.19
C LYS A 100 3.29 5.22 -9.50
N GLY A 101 3.61 4.09 -10.11
CA GLY A 101 3.07 3.70 -11.44
C GLY A 101 2.17 2.47 -11.47
N GLY A 102 2.18 1.61 -10.45
CA GLY A 102 1.55 0.29 -10.51
C GLY A 102 2.09 -0.61 -11.63
N LYS A 103 3.25 -0.26 -12.21
CA LYS A 103 3.97 -0.95 -13.28
C LYS A 103 5.47 -0.77 -13.00
N GLY A 104 6.13 -1.76 -12.39
CA GLY A 104 7.59 -1.86 -12.39
C GLY A 104 8.31 -2.06 -11.05
N ARG A 105 7.72 -1.70 -9.90
CA ARG A 105 8.26 -2.04 -8.56
C ARG A 105 7.37 -3.11 -7.92
#